data_AF-A0A958JUV2-F1
#
_entry.id   AF-A0A958JUV2-F1
#
_cell.length_a   1.000
_cell.length_b   1.000
_cell.length_c   1.000
_cell.angle_alpha   90.00
_cell.angle_beta   90.00
_cell.angle_gamma   90.00
#
_symmetry.space_group_name_H-M   'P 1'
#
loop_
_entity.id
_entity.type
_entity.pdbx_description
1 polymer ?
#
loop_
_entity_poly.entity_id
_entity_poly.type
_entity_poly.pdbx_seq_one_letter_code
_entity_poly.pdbx_strand_id
1 'polypeptide(L)'
;MDDTATGYKSYLSRHNELISLALAGGSERAKEQHTSRGKLLVRARIEELTDNGSPFLELSTLAGLDLYDEVPPGAGIVTGIGRVMGRLVMIVANDATVKGGTYF
;
A
#
# COMPACT_ATOMS: atom_id res chain seq x y z
N MET A 1 -3.78 -33.87 -16.58
CA MET A 1 -4.57 -33.58 -15.37
C MET A 1 -3.67 -33.04 -14.25
N ASP A 2 -2.64 -32.25 -14.60
CA ASP A 2 -1.70 -31.65 -13.62
C ASP A 2 -1.18 -30.30 -14.13
N ASP A 3 -2.09 -29.33 -14.26
CA ASP A 3 -1.78 -27.98 -14.78
C ASP A 3 -2.40 -26.86 -13.92
N THR A 4 -3.38 -27.17 -13.07
CA THR A 4 -4.01 -26.20 -12.17
C THR A 4 -3.03 -25.67 -11.12
N ALA A 5 -2.15 -26.53 -10.58
CA ALA A 5 -1.19 -26.13 -9.56
C ALA A 5 -0.09 -25.22 -10.13
N THR A 6 0.35 -25.45 -11.37
CA THR A 6 1.34 -24.62 -12.07
C THR A 6 0.76 -23.27 -12.45
N GLY A 7 -0.47 -23.23 -13.00
CA GLY A 7 -1.18 -21.99 -13.28
C GLY A 7 -1.40 -21.14 -12.02
N TYR A 8 -1.84 -21.74 -10.92
CA TYR A 8 -2.05 -21.04 -9.65
C TYR A 8 -0.76 -20.39 -9.11
N LYS A 9 0.37 -21.10 -9.19
CA LYS A 9 1.69 -20.56 -8.79
C LYS A 9 2.08 -19.34 -9.64
N SER A 10 1.81 -19.37 -10.94
CA SER A 10 2.09 -18.23 -11.83
C SER A 10 1.25 -17.01 -11.45
N TYR A 11 -0.06 -17.20 -11.18
CA TYR A 11 -0.92 -16.09 -10.73
C TYR A 11 -0.49 -15.52 -9.38
N LEU A 12 -0.07 -16.38 -8.44
CA LEU A 12 0.47 -15.93 -7.15
C LEU A 12 1.77 -15.13 -7.31
N SER A 13 2.68 -15.56 -8.18
CA SER A 13 3.93 -14.82 -8.45
C SER A 13 3.61 -13.43 -8.96
N ARG A 14 2.77 -13.33 -10.00
CA ARG A 14 2.37 -12.04 -10.57
C ARG A 14 1.63 -11.18 -9.54
N HIS A 15 0.76 -11.77 -8.73
CA HIS A 15 0.08 -11.05 -7.66
C HIS A 15 1.08 -10.46 -6.67
N ASN A 16 2.05 -11.25 -6.19
CA ASN A 16 3.05 -10.80 -5.23
C ASN A 16 3.97 -9.71 -5.80
N GLU A 17 4.30 -9.78 -7.09
CA GLU A 17 5.05 -8.73 -7.79
C GLU A 17 4.26 -7.41 -7.80
N LEU A 18 2.97 -7.46 -8.17
CA LEU A 18 2.10 -6.29 -8.18
C LEU A 18 1.89 -5.71 -6.77
N ILE A 19 1.74 -6.57 -5.76
CA ILE A 19 1.67 -6.14 -4.36
C ILE A 19 2.97 -5.45 -3.96
N SER A 20 4.14 -6.00 -4.33
CA SER A 20 5.44 -5.39 -4.01
C SER A 20 5.58 -3.99 -4.62
N LEU A 21 5.07 -3.80 -5.85
CA LEU A 21 5.02 -2.48 -6.50
C LEU A 21 4.10 -1.50 -5.75
N ALA A 22 2.93 -1.94 -5.32
CA ALA A 22 2.00 -1.12 -4.54
C ALA A 22 2.57 -0.72 -3.17
N LEU A 23 3.27 -1.65 -2.51
CA LEU A 23 3.90 -1.41 -1.20
C LEU A 23 5.06 -0.41 -1.29
N ALA A 24 5.73 -0.31 -2.44
CA ALA A 24 6.87 0.58 -2.64
C ALA A 24 6.50 2.08 -2.59
N GLY A 25 5.24 2.42 -2.88
CA GLY A 25 4.74 3.79 -2.92
C GLY A 25 5.37 4.62 -4.04
N GLY A 26 5.57 5.92 -3.80
CA GLY A 26 6.22 6.83 -4.73
C GLY A 26 7.72 6.55 -4.94
N SER A 27 8.35 7.31 -5.83
CA SER A 27 9.77 7.17 -6.15
C SER A 27 10.68 7.39 -4.93
N GLU A 28 11.88 6.81 -4.95
CA GLU A 28 12.88 7.01 -3.87
C GLU A 28 13.14 8.48 -3.57
N ARG A 29 13.30 9.30 -4.63
CA ARG A 29 13.45 10.75 -4.50
C ARG A 29 12.27 11.40 -3.75
N ALA A 30 11.04 10.96 -4.01
CA ALA A 30 9.86 11.48 -3.32
C ALA A 30 9.81 11.03 -1.85
N LYS A 31 10.19 9.77 -1.56
CA LYS A 31 10.30 9.24 -0.20
C LYS A 31 11.36 10.00 0.61
N GLU A 32 12.55 10.22 0.06
CA GLU A 32 13.64 11.01 0.68
C GLU A 32 13.22 12.46 0.95
N GLN A 33 12.56 13.13 -0.01
CA GLN A 33 12.04 14.48 0.19
C GLN A 33 10.96 14.54 1.27
N HIS A 34 10.15 13.49 1.40
CA HIS A 34 9.13 13.43 2.43
C HIS A 34 9.74 13.18 3.81
N THR A 35 10.69 12.23 3.93
CA THR A 35 11.33 11.88 5.20
C THR A 35 12.32 12.94 5.69
N SER A 36 13.02 13.64 4.79
CA SER A 36 13.90 14.78 5.15
C SER A 36 13.17 15.93 5.87
N ARG A 37 11.84 15.98 5.78
CA ARG A 37 10.98 16.93 6.51
C ARG A 37 10.56 16.42 7.90
N GLY A 38 11.16 15.32 8.38
CA GLY A 38 10.81 14.69 9.65
C GLY A 38 9.46 13.95 9.63
N LYS A 39 8.94 13.61 8.45
CA LYS A 39 7.62 12.97 8.31
C LYS A 39 7.78 11.45 8.13
N LEU A 40 6.98 10.68 8.86
CA LEU A 40 6.82 9.24 8.61
C LEU A 40 6.14 8.98 7.26
N LEU A 41 6.55 7.91 6.57
CA LEU A 41 5.84 7.39 5.39
C LEU A 41 4.45 6.88 5.78
N VAL A 42 3.54 6.76 4.79
CA VAL A 42 2.13 6.43 5.06
C VAL A 42 1.96 5.12 5.83
N ARG A 43 2.66 4.06 5.43
CA ARG A 43 2.57 2.73 6.07
C ARG A 43 3.18 2.72 7.47
N ALA A 44 4.28 3.44 7.67
CA ALA A 44 4.88 3.63 8.99
C ALA A 44 3.93 4.38 9.95
N ARG A 45 3.13 5.34 9.45
CA ARG A 45 2.09 5.99 10.28
C ARG A 45 0.99 5.02 10.70
N ILE A 46 0.58 4.13 9.79
CA ILE A 46 -0.45 3.13 10.10
C ILE A 46 0.09 2.17 11.16
N GLU A 47 1.32 1.69 11.01
CA GLU A 47 1.99 0.82 11.98
C GLU A 47 2.06 1.47 13.37
N GLU A 48 2.51 2.73 13.46
CA GLU A 48 2.56 3.49 14.72
C GLU A 48 1.18 3.81 15.32
N LEU A 49 0.13 3.90 14.49
CA LEU A 49 -1.24 4.17 14.94
C LEU A 49 -1.91 2.91 15.50
N THR A 50 -1.64 1.75 14.90
CA THR A 50 -2.30 0.49 15.25
C THR A 50 -1.79 -0.12 16.54
N ASP A 51 -2.66 -0.86 17.24
CA ASP A 51 -2.28 -1.60 18.43
C ASP A 51 -1.13 -2.57 18.10
N ASN A 52 -0.08 -2.57 18.93
CA ASN A 52 1.11 -3.39 18.69
C ASN A 52 0.76 -4.88 18.52
N GLY A 53 1.26 -5.49 17.44
CA GLY A 53 0.99 -6.88 17.08
C GLY A 53 -0.42 -7.15 16.55
N SER A 54 -1.28 -6.13 16.42
CA SER A 54 -2.58 -6.28 15.80
C SER A 54 -2.48 -6.35 14.27
N PRO A 55 -3.33 -7.14 13.59
CA PRO A 55 -3.34 -7.20 12.15
C PRO A 55 -3.92 -5.92 11.54
N PHE A 56 -3.42 -5.56 10.36
CA PHE A 56 -4.01 -4.56 9.49
C PHE A 56 -4.52 -5.24 8.21
N LEU A 57 -5.83 -5.16 7.96
CA LEU A 57 -6.44 -5.65 6.74
C LEU A 57 -6.48 -4.52 5.71
N GLU A 58 -5.49 -4.48 4.84
CA GLU A 58 -5.45 -3.50 3.75
C GLU A 58 -6.50 -3.80 2.67
N LEU A 59 -7.09 -2.74 2.13
CA LEU A 59 -8.11 -2.81 1.11
C LEU A 59 -7.60 -2.22 -0.20
N SER A 60 -7.92 -2.89 -1.31
CA SER A 60 -7.69 -2.39 -2.66
C SER A 60 -6.24 -2.01 -2.98
N THR A 61 -5.26 -2.80 -2.51
CA THR A 61 -3.82 -2.55 -2.75
C THR A 61 -3.44 -2.41 -4.23
N LEU A 62 -4.21 -2.99 -5.14
CA LEU A 62 -4.02 -2.87 -6.60
C LEU A 62 -4.91 -1.81 -7.26
N ALA A 63 -5.50 -0.88 -6.49
CA ALA A 63 -6.31 0.20 -7.03
C ALA A 63 -5.53 1.03 -8.06
N GLY A 64 -6.16 1.36 -9.18
CA GLY A 64 -5.52 2.18 -10.22
C GLY A 64 -4.41 1.48 -11.01
N LEU A 65 -4.24 0.15 -10.87
CA LEU A 65 -3.28 -0.61 -11.66
C LEU A 65 -3.49 -0.35 -13.16
N ASP A 66 -2.41 0.06 -13.83
CA ASP A 66 -2.35 0.35 -15.27
C ASP A 66 -3.34 1.42 -15.78
N LEU A 67 -3.92 2.25 -14.89
CA LEU A 67 -4.83 3.33 -15.30
C LEU A 67 -4.12 4.65 -15.62
N TYR A 68 -3.01 4.95 -14.94
CA TYR A 68 -2.29 6.22 -15.09
C TYR A 68 -0.78 6.01 -15.16
N ASP A 69 -0.14 6.68 -16.10
CA ASP A 69 1.31 6.63 -16.26
C ASP A 69 2.03 7.16 -15.01
N GLU A 70 3.08 6.44 -14.61
CA GLU A 70 3.93 6.77 -13.45
C GLU A 70 3.20 6.82 -12.10
N VAL A 71 1.98 6.28 -12.01
CA VAL A 71 1.26 6.10 -10.75
C VAL A 71 1.35 4.63 -10.36
N PRO A 72 2.00 4.29 -9.23
CA PRO A 72 2.03 2.92 -8.75
C PRO A 72 0.62 2.46 -8.33
N PRO A 73 0.36 1.15 -8.29
CA PRO A 73 -0.90 0.63 -7.78
C PRO A 73 -1.14 1.05 -6.31
N GLY A 74 -2.40 1.16 -5.93
CA GLY A 74 -2.86 1.72 -4.66
C GLY A 74 -3.41 3.14 -4.76
N ALA A 75 -3.47 3.73 -5.97
CA ALA A 75 -4.11 5.03 -6.25
C ALA A 75 -3.69 6.18 -5.30
N GLY A 76 -2.47 6.15 -4.79
CA GLY A 76 -1.95 7.17 -3.85
C GLY A 76 -2.61 7.18 -2.47
N ILE A 77 -3.31 6.12 -2.08
CA ILE A 77 -3.99 6.01 -0.79
C ILE A 77 -3.89 4.61 -0.21
N VAL A 78 -3.51 4.50 1.06
CA VAL A 78 -3.56 3.24 1.81
C VAL A 78 -4.82 3.25 2.65
N THR A 79 -5.70 2.27 2.40
CA THR A 79 -6.94 2.10 3.15
C THR A 79 -6.98 0.73 3.80
N GLY A 80 -7.63 0.62 4.95
CA GLY A 80 -7.77 -0.67 5.60
C GLY A 80 -8.42 -0.63 6.97
N ILE A 81 -8.59 -1.81 7.54
CA ILE A 81 -9.17 -1.98 8.87
C ILE A 81 -8.06 -2.40 9.83
N GLY A 82 -7.83 -1.60 10.87
CA GLY A 82 -6.87 -1.87 11.93
C GLY A 82 -7.50 -1.76 13.31
N ARG A 83 -6.78 -2.19 14.36
CA ARG A 83 -7.19 -1.93 15.74
C ARG A 83 -6.47 -0.71 16.29
N VAL A 84 -7.21 0.18 16.95
CA VAL A 84 -6.68 1.34 17.68
C VAL A 84 -7.37 1.40 19.03
N MET A 85 -6.59 1.28 20.10
CA MET A 85 -7.08 1.22 21.48
C MET A 85 -8.16 0.14 21.67
N GLY A 86 -7.93 -1.05 21.09
CA GLY A 86 -8.82 -2.20 21.16
C GLY A 86 -10.05 -2.12 20.25
N ARG A 87 -10.19 -1.08 19.42
CA ARG A 87 -11.37 -0.87 18.56
C ARG A 87 -10.99 -1.03 17.09
N LEU A 88 -11.80 -1.77 16.32
CA LEU A 88 -11.65 -1.82 14.86
C LEU A 88 -12.03 -0.47 14.27
N VAL A 89 -11.14 0.11 13.47
CA VAL A 89 -11.32 1.40 12.81
C VAL A 89 -11.00 1.29 11.34
N MET A 90 -11.75 2.03 10.52
CA MET A 90 -11.37 2.30 9.13
C MET A 90 -10.26 3.35 9.12
N ILE A 91 -9.14 3.03 8.48
CA ILE A 91 -8.00 3.92 8.29
C ILE A 91 -7.95 4.30 6.81
N VAL A 92 -7.84 5.59 6.56
CA VAL A 92 -7.70 6.17 5.22
C VAL A 92 -6.53 7.14 5.27
N ALA A 93 -5.42 6.81 4.60
CA ALA A 93 -4.19 7.57 4.70
C ALA A 93 -3.58 7.79 3.30
N ASN A 94 -3.48 9.06 2.88
CA ASN A 94 -2.88 9.40 1.60
C ASN A 94 -1.36 9.21 1.63
N ASP A 95 -0.83 8.65 0.54
CA ASP A 95 0.60 8.59 0.29
C ASP A 95 1.09 9.88 -0.39
N ALA A 96 1.68 10.78 0.40
CA ALA A 96 2.23 12.04 -0.11
C ALA A 96 3.38 11.84 -1.11
N THR A 97 3.96 10.64 -1.20
CA THR A 97 5.05 10.32 -2.13
C THR A 97 4.53 10.00 -3.53
N VAL A 98 3.25 9.65 -3.67
CA VAL A 98 2.59 9.39 -4.96
C VAL A 98 1.95 10.69 -5.46
N LYS A 99 2.60 11.33 -6.44
CA LYS A 99 2.14 12.60 -7.07
C LYS A 99 1.65 13.66 -6.04
N GLY A 100 2.33 13.74 -4.89
CA GLY A 100 2.02 14.69 -3.82
C GLY A 100 0.80 14.37 -2.95
N GLY A 101 0.16 13.20 -3.10
CA GLY A 101 -1.05 12.81 -2.37
C GLY A 101 -2.33 13.44 -2.93
N THR A 102 -2.31 13.84 -4.21
CA THR A 102 -3.50 14.32 -4.93
C THR A 102 -4.41 13.16 -5.34
N TYR A 103 -5.69 13.44 -5.61
CA TYR A 103 -6.67 12.43 -6.04
C TYR A 103 -6.52 12.13 -7.54
N PHE A 104 -6.56 10.85 -7.89
CA PHE A 104 -6.52 10.30 -9.25
C PHE A 104 -7.67 9.31 -9.47
#